data_AF-A0A4U5NSK2-F1
#
_entry.id   AF-A0A4U5NSK2-F1
#
_cell.length_a   1.000
_cell.length_b   1.000
_cell.length_c   1.000
_cell.angle_alpha   90.00
_cell.angle_beta   90.00
_cell.angle_gamma   90.00
#
_symmetry.space_group_name_H-M   'P 1'
#
loop_
_entity.id
_entity.type
_entity.pdbx_description
1 polymer ?
#
loop_
_entity_poly.entity_id
_entity_poly.type
_entity_poly.pdbx_seq_one_letter_code
_entity_poly.pdbx_strand_id
1 'polypeptide(L)'
;MQMCILIFIWNNGETYINTAALVSCVQNFPKSRGPVVGMLKGFAGLSGAILTQIYTMIHSSDHASLIFMVAVGPAMVVIALMFIVRPVGAAEGAVTVKRRRGPHGGEDFTLMQALIKADFWLIFFSLLLGSGSGLTVIDNLGQMSQSLGYDNTHIFVSMISIWNFLGRVGGGYFSEIIVRDHAYPRPVAMAIAQLVMAVGHVFFALGCPGAMYIGTLLIGLGYGAHWAIVPAAASELFGLKKLGALYNFLTLANPAGSLVFSSLIASSIYDREAERQAHGNNYHIHNGGPFFSGMLGLNEPSKCEGSICYFLTSMIMSGFCVVAVVLSMILVHRTKIVYANLYGKSRS
;
A
#
# COMPACT_ATOMS: atom_id res chain seq x y z
N MET A 1 9.65 -21.48 14.63
CA MET A 1 9.74 -20.40 15.64
C MET A 1 10.85 -19.40 15.34
N GLN A 2 12.09 -19.84 15.09
CA GLN A 2 13.24 -18.95 14.81
C GLN A 2 13.02 -18.01 13.60
N MET A 3 12.47 -18.52 12.49
CA MET A 3 12.15 -17.69 11.31
C MET A 3 11.09 -16.61 11.61
N CYS A 4 10.08 -16.92 12.41
CA CYS A 4 9.04 -15.96 12.81
C CYS A 4 9.62 -14.83 13.69
N ILE A 5 10.53 -15.17 14.61
CA ILE A 5 11.22 -14.17 15.46
C ILE A 5 12.07 -13.24 14.59
N LEU A 6 12.81 -13.78 13.62
CA LEU A 6 13.62 -12.98 12.70
C LEU A 6 12.77 -12.05 11.84
N ILE A 7 11.66 -12.54 11.28
CA ILE A 7 10.69 -11.72 10.51
C ILE A 7 10.09 -10.61 11.39
N PHE A 8 9.75 -10.93 12.64
CA PHE A 8 9.23 -9.95 13.58
C PHE A 8 10.25 -8.84 13.86
N ILE A 9 11.51 -9.19 14.17
CA ILE A 9 12.56 -8.21 14.41
C ILE A 9 12.81 -7.34 13.17
N TRP A 10 12.86 -7.96 11.99
CA TRP A 10 13.07 -7.28 10.70
C TRP A 10 11.98 -6.25 10.40
N ASN A 11 10.71 -6.63 10.48
CA ASN A 11 9.58 -5.74 10.18
C ASN A 11 9.49 -4.54 11.14
N ASN A 12 9.82 -4.76 12.42
CA ASN A 12 9.86 -3.67 13.39
C ASN A 12 10.98 -2.66 13.02
N GLY A 13 12.17 -3.15 12.67
CA GLY A 13 13.30 -2.31 12.26
C GLY A 13 13.01 -1.45 11.02
N GLU A 14 12.39 -2.04 9.99
CA GLU A 14 12.01 -1.33 8.76
C GLU A 14 11.07 -0.16 9.06
N THR A 15 10.06 -0.39 9.92
CA THR A 15 9.08 0.64 10.27
C THR A 15 9.73 1.86 10.94
N TYR A 16 10.72 1.66 11.81
CA TYR A 16 11.46 2.75 12.46
C TYR A 16 12.21 3.62 11.46
N ILE A 17 13.02 3.00 10.59
CA ILE A 17 13.82 3.72 9.58
C ILE A 17 12.90 4.48 8.62
N ASN A 18 11.84 3.82 8.17
CA ASN A 18 10.86 4.39 7.25
C ASN A 18 10.15 5.61 7.87
N THR A 19 9.79 5.53 9.14
CA THR A 19 9.17 6.65 9.88
C THR A 19 10.14 7.81 10.07
N ALA A 20 11.39 7.53 10.46
CA ALA A 20 12.41 8.56 10.66
C ALA A 20 12.68 9.31 9.35
N ALA A 21 12.91 8.60 8.25
CA ALA A 21 13.13 9.18 6.93
C ALA A 21 11.93 10.03 6.48
N LEU A 22 10.70 9.53 6.67
CA LEU A 22 9.47 10.23 6.32
C LEU A 22 9.33 11.55 7.09
N VAL A 23 9.43 11.50 8.42
CA VAL A 23 9.23 12.67 9.28
C VAL A 23 10.29 13.74 8.98
N SER A 24 11.55 13.35 8.85
CA SER A 24 12.64 14.28 8.50
C SER A 24 12.42 14.92 7.13
N CYS A 25 11.99 14.16 6.11
CA CYS A 25 11.72 14.70 4.78
C CYS A 25 10.57 15.72 4.78
N VAL A 26 9.47 15.40 5.47
CA VAL A 26 8.30 16.29 5.54
C VAL A 26 8.61 17.56 6.34
N GLN A 27 9.44 17.47 7.38
CA GLN A 27 9.91 18.62 8.15
C GLN A 27 10.85 19.52 7.33
N ASN A 28 11.77 18.94 6.56
CA ASN A 28 12.72 19.68 5.74
C ASN A 28 12.08 20.34 4.51
N PHE A 29 11.03 19.73 3.95
CA PHE A 29 10.35 20.22 2.74
C PHE A 29 8.85 20.48 2.97
N PRO A 30 8.49 21.43 3.85
CA PRO A 30 7.11 21.63 4.30
C PRO A 30 6.18 22.14 3.20
N LYS A 31 6.74 22.74 2.13
CA LYS A 31 5.99 23.25 0.99
C LYS A 31 5.67 22.15 -0.02
N SER A 32 6.46 21.09 -0.15
CA SER A 32 6.36 20.09 -1.23
C SER A 32 6.28 18.69 -0.65
N ARG A 33 5.39 18.51 0.33
CA ARG A 33 5.28 17.27 1.11
C ARG A 33 4.89 16.10 0.23
N GLY A 34 3.92 16.28 -0.68
CA GLY A 34 3.43 15.22 -1.56
C GLY A 34 4.52 14.60 -2.45
N PRO A 35 5.21 15.38 -3.30
CA PRO A 35 6.23 14.85 -4.20
C PRO A 35 7.43 14.24 -3.47
N VAL A 36 7.87 14.87 -2.37
CA VAL A 36 9.00 14.38 -1.57
C VAL A 36 8.68 13.01 -0.97
N VAL A 37 7.49 12.87 -0.37
CA VAL A 37 7.07 11.58 0.19
C VAL A 37 6.82 10.55 -0.92
N GLY A 38 6.24 10.95 -2.05
CA GLY A 38 6.03 10.09 -3.21
C GLY A 38 7.33 9.52 -3.76
N MET A 39 8.39 10.33 -3.90
CA MET A 39 9.72 9.87 -4.32
C MET A 39 10.38 8.97 -3.27
N LEU A 40 10.36 9.39 -1.99
CA LEU A 40 10.92 8.60 -0.88
C LEU A 40 10.31 7.20 -0.82
N LYS A 41 8.97 7.12 -0.84
CA LYS A 41 8.23 5.86 -0.81
C LYS A 41 8.35 5.11 -2.13
N GLY A 42 8.48 5.81 -3.26
CA GLY A 42 8.72 5.21 -4.57
C GLY A 42 9.96 4.33 -4.53
N PHE A 43 11.12 4.87 -4.16
CA PHE A 43 12.35 4.09 -4.08
C PHE A 43 12.27 2.91 -3.10
N ALA A 44 11.53 3.05 -1.99
CA ALA A 44 11.26 1.93 -1.09
C ALA A 44 10.45 0.79 -1.74
N GLY A 45 9.60 1.09 -2.74
CA GLY A 45 8.88 0.08 -3.52
C GLY A 45 9.70 -0.53 -4.66
N LEU A 46 10.60 0.25 -5.26
CA LEU A 46 11.46 -0.18 -6.37
C LEU A 46 12.69 -0.97 -5.91
N SER A 47 13.17 -0.72 -4.69
CA SER A 47 14.36 -1.38 -4.12
C SER A 47 14.23 -2.91 -4.11
N GLY A 48 13.04 -3.45 -3.87
CA GLY A 48 12.78 -4.89 -3.94
C GLY A 48 13.08 -5.47 -5.32
N ALA A 49 12.55 -4.84 -6.38
CA ALA A 49 12.79 -5.27 -7.76
C ALA A 49 14.27 -5.13 -8.16
N ILE A 50 14.92 -4.03 -7.79
CA ILE A 50 16.34 -3.80 -8.07
C ILE A 50 17.20 -4.88 -7.40
N LEU A 51 16.95 -5.19 -6.12
CA LEU A 51 17.68 -6.23 -5.39
C LEU A 51 17.45 -7.62 -5.98
N THR A 52 16.23 -7.95 -6.40
CA THR A 52 15.94 -9.22 -7.08
C THR A 52 16.68 -9.36 -8.41
N GLN A 53 16.78 -8.29 -9.21
CA GLN A 53 17.52 -8.32 -10.48
C GLN A 53 19.03 -8.45 -10.26
N ILE A 54 19.57 -7.77 -9.25
CA ILE A 54 20.96 -7.93 -8.82
C ILE A 54 21.20 -9.39 -8.37
N TYR A 55 20.28 -9.96 -7.58
CA TYR A 55 20.33 -11.36 -7.16
C TYR A 55 20.41 -12.32 -8.35
N THR A 56 19.55 -12.14 -9.37
CA THR A 56 19.55 -13.02 -10.55
C THR A 56 20.81 -12.86 -11.41
N MET A 57 21.41 -11.67 -11.46
CA MET A 57 22.66 -11.43 -12.20
C MET A 57 23.90 -12.02 -11.51
N ILE A 58 23.92 -12.07 -10.18
CA ILE A 58 25.10 -12.53 -9.42
C ILE A 58 25.28 -14.05 -9.48
N HIS A 59 24.20 -14.82 -9.74
CA HIS A 59 24.21 -16.27 -10.01
C HIS A 59 25.23 -17.08 -9.17
N SER A 60 25.36 -16.77 -7.87
CA SER A 60 26.35 -17.42 -7.01
C SER A 60 25.76 -18.68 -6.38
N SER A 61 26.53 -19.76 -6.42
CA SER A 61 26.19 -21.07 -5.86
C SER A 61 26.16 -21.11 -4.33
N ASP A 62 26.63 -20.05 -3.66
CA ASP A 62 26.61 -19.91 -2.21
C ASP A 62 25.57 -18.86 -1.77
N HIS A 63 24.54 -19.34 -1.06
CA HIS A 63 23.45 -18.50 -0.55
C HIS A 63 23.89 -17.62 0.63
N ALA A 64 24.94 -17.99 1.38
CA ALA A 64 25.37 -17.27 2.57
C ALA A 64 26.06 -15.93 2.24
N SER A 65 26.96 -15.92 1.27
CA SER A 65 27.62 -14.70 0.76
C SER A 65 26.62 -13.71 0.14
N LEU A 66 25.57 -14.21 -0.51
CA LEU A 66 24.46 -13.41 -1.03
C LEU A 66 23.64 -12.72 0.08
N ILE A 67 23.27 -13.46 1.13
CA ILE A 67 22.55 -12.90 2.29
C ILE A 67 23.40 -11.82 2.98
N PHE A 68 24.71 -12.07 3.12
CA PHE A 68 25.64 -11.11 3.69
C PHE A 68 25.73 -9.83 2.84
N MET A 69 25.79 -9.95 1.51
CA MET A 69 25.82 -8.80 0.60
C MET A 69 24.52 -7.97 0.71
N VAL A 70 23.36 -8.60 0.77
CA VAL A 70 22.07 -7.89 0.93
C VAL A 70 21.96 -7.23 2.31
N ALA A 71 22.50 -7.86 3.35
CA ALA A 71 22.48 -7.31 4.71
C ALA A 71 23.43 -6.11 4.88
N VAL A 72 24.61 -6.15 4.27
CA VAL A 72 25.68 -5.15 4.50
C VAL A 72 25.77 -4.12 3.39
N GLY A 73 25.48 -4.50 2.13
CA GLY A 73 25.61 -3.65 0.95
C GLY A 73 24.85 -2.32 1.05
N PRO A 74 23.54 -2.31 1.37
CA PRO A 74 22.79 -1.07 1.54
C PRO A 74 23.35 -0.18 2.66
N ALA A 75 23.79 -0.76 3.77
CA ALA A 75 24.37 -0.01 4.88
C ALA A 75 25.69 0.67 4.48
N MET A 76 26.55 -0.03 3.74
CA MET A 76 27.80 0.53 3.22
C MET A 76 27.56 1.71 2.28
N VAL A 77 26.58 1.60 1.38
CA VAL A 77 26.20 2.69 0.48
C VAL A 77 25.68 3.89 1.26
N VAL A 78 24.82 3.67 2.26
CA VAL A 78 24.29 4.76 3.10
C VAL A 78 25.40 5.47 3.88
N ILE A 79 26.34 4.73 4.48
CA ILE A 79 27.48 5.30 5.21
C ILE A 79 28.40 6.08 4.27
N ALA A 80 28.68 5.55 3.07
CA ALA A 80 29.51 6.25 2.08
C ALA A 80 28.85 7.55 1.60
N LEU A 81 27.55 7.52 1.34
CA LEU A 81 26.79 8.70 0.88
C LEU A 81 26.58 9.74 2.00
N MET A 82 26.65 9.34 3.28
CA MET A 82 26.49 10.26 4.41
C MET A 82 27.47 11.46 4.35
N PHE A 83 28.67 11.26 3.79
CA PHE A 83 29.67 12.33 3.61
C PHE A 83 29.32 13.32 2.50
N ILE A 84 28.47 12.92 1.54
CA ILE A 84 28.03 13.76 0.41
C ILE A 84 26.74 14.50 0.76
N VAL A 85 25.91 13.93 1.64
CA VAL A 85 24.65 14.54 2.06
C VAL A 85 24.93 15.79 2.89
N ARG A 86 24.62 16.95 2.29
CA ARG A 86 24.66 18.22 3.02
C ARG A 86 23.45 18.30 3.95
N PRO A 87 23.64 18.63 5.25
CA PRO A 87 22.51 18.91 6.11
C PRO A 87 21.72 20.07 5.48
N VAL A 88 20.41 19.89 5.31
CA VAL A 88 19.52 21.00 4.97
C VAL A 88 19.68 22.01 6.10
N GLY A 89 20.34 23.13 5.81
CA GLY A 89 20.85 24.02 6.83
C GLY A 89 19.75 24.43 7.81
N ALA A 90 19.98 24.14 9.09
CA ALA A 90 19.17 24.71 10.16
C ALA A 90 19.19 26.26 10.13
N ALA A 91 20.10 26.91 9.39
CA ALA A 91 20.21 28.36 9.34
C ALA A 91 19.29 29.08 8.32
N GLU A 92 18.75 28.40 7.31
CA GLU A 92 17.74 28.98 6.39
C GLU A 92 16.39 28.24 6.45
N GLY A 93 16.38 27.03 7.04
CA GLY A 93 15.20 26.21 7.27
C GLY A 93 14.76 26.12 8.73
N ALA A 94 15.59 26.54 9.72
CA ALA A 94 14.99 27.10 10.92
C ALA A 94 14.37 28.41 10.47
N VAL A 95 13.11 28.29 10.07
CA VAL A 95 12.06 29.10 10.63
C VAL A 95 12.51 29.33 12.10
N THR A 96 13.22 30.45 12.33
CA THR A 96 12.72 31.38 13.33
C THR A 96 11.23 31.30 13.10
N VAL A 97 10.55 30.60 13.99
CA VAL A 97 9.13 30.78 14.15
C VAL A 97 9.08 32.26 14.47
N LYS A 98 9.05 33.09 13.42
CA LYS A 98 8.35 34.35 13.43
C LYS A 98 7.02 33.85 13.92
N ARG A 99 6.84 34.05 15.22
CA ARG A 99 5.63 33.94 15.98
C ARG A 99 4.69 34.98 15.38
N ARG A 100 4.40 34.87 14.09
CA ARG A 100 3.23 35.43 13.46
C ARG A 100 2.14 34.71 14.22
N ARG A 101 1.46 35.46 15.08
CA ARG A 101 0.14 35.11 15.60
C ARG A 101 -0.64 34.51 14.45
N GLY A 102 -0.70 33.19 14.39
CA GLY A 102 -1.58 32.46 13.50
C GLY A 102 -2.89 32.31 14.25
N PRO A 103 -4.03 32.77 13.71
CA PRO A 103 -5.32 32.44 14.29
C PRO A 103 -5.65 30.97 14.01
N HIS A 104 -6.00 30.24 15.07
CA HIS A 104 -6.66 28.94 15.18
C HIS A 104 -6.97 28.14 13.90
N GLY A 105 -6.30 26.99 13.75
CA GLY A 105 -6.61 25.96 12.77
C GLY A 105 -5.46 24.98 12.52
N GLY A 106 -5.14 24.13 13.51
CA GLY A 106 -4.04 23.16 13.43
C GLY A 106 -3.02 23.28 14.57
N GLU A 107 -3.49 23.35 15.81
CA GLU A 107 -2.58 23.20 16.98
C GLU A 107 -1.85 21.86 16.88
N ASP A 108 -0.60 21.79 17.35
CA ASP A 108 0.09 20.52 17.52
C ASP A 108 -0.74 19.64 18.45
N PHE A 109 -1.62 18.83 17.87
CA PHE A 109 -2.50 17.98 18.64
C PHE A 109 -1.62 17.02 19.43
N THR A 110 -1.86 16.95 20.73
CA THR A 110 -1.35 15.83 21.50
C THR A 110 -1.93 14.55 20.91
N LEU A 111 -1.18 13.43 20.94
CA LEU A 111 -1.58 12.17 20.32
C LEU A 111 -3.02 11.76 20.70
N MET A 112 -3.40 11.99 21.96
CA MET A 112 -4.73 11.71 22.47
C MET A 112 -5.81 12.63 21.86
N GLN A 113 -5.53 13.93 21.68
CA GLN A 113 -6.46 14.85 21.02
C GLN A 113 -6.67 14.51 19.54
N ALA A 114 -5.64 14.01 18.84
CA ALA A 114 -5.77 13.56 17.46
C ALA A 114 -6.60 12.27 17.35
N LEU A 115 -6.41 11.30 18.27
CA LEU A 115 -7.14 10.04 18.29
C LEU A 115 -8.62 10.18 18.68
N ILE A 116 -8.98 11.23 19.41
CA ILE A 116 -10.38 11.53 19.74
C ILE A 116 -11.12 12.15 18.52
N LYS A 117 -10.39 12.70 17.55
CA LYS A 117 -11.03 13.29 16.37
C LYS A 117 -11.60 12.22 15.45
N ALA A 118 -12.86 12.40 15.09
CA ALA A 118 -13.51 11.59 14.07
C ALA A 118 -12.79 11.65 12.70
N ASP A 119 -12.10 12.75 12.37
CA ASP A 119 -11.33 12.87 11.13
C ASP A 119 -10.20 11.83 11.03
N PHE A 120 -9.58 11.48 12.17
CA PHE A 120 -8.56 10.44 12.22
C PHE A 120 -9.13 9.06 11.90
N TRP A 121 -10.26 8.71 12.53
CA TRP A 121 -10.93 7.44 12.30
C TRP A 121 -11.51 7.33 10.88
N LEU A 122 -11.98 8.44 10.30
CA LEU A 122 -12.38 8.47 8.90
C LEU A 122 -11.22 8.12 7.96
N ILE A 123 -10.02 8.65 8.20
CA ILE A 123 -8.82 8.25 7.44
C ILE A 123 -8.48 6.79 7.70
N PHE A 124 -8.50 6.34 8.96
CA PHE A 124 -8.15 4.98 9.34
C PHE A 124 -9.06 3.95 8.65
N PHE A 125 -10.39 4.08 8.75
CA PHE A 125 -11.33 3.15 8.14
C PHE A 125 -11.36 3.26 6.61
N SER A 126 -11.22 4.47 6.07
CA SER A 126 -11.06 4.64 4.62
C SER A 126 -9.80 3.94 4.10
N LEU A 127 -8.68 4.05 4.83
CA LEU A 127 -7.44 3.38 4.51
C LEU A 127 -7.55 1.86 4.67
N LEU A 128 -8.20 1.39 5.73
CA LEU A 128 -8.43 -0.03 5.98
C LEU A 128 -9.19 -0.65 4.80
N LEU A 129 -10.31 -0.04 4.39
CA LEU A 129 -11.15 -0.54 3.31
C LEU A 129 -10.48 -0.39 1.93
N GLY A 130 -9.93 0.78 1.62
CA GLY A 130 -9.32 1.08 0.33
C GLY A 130 -7.95 0.42 0.13
N SER A 131 -7.00 0.69 1.02
CA SER A 131 -5.65 0.13 0.90
C SER A 131 -5.60 -1.35 1.29
N GLY A 132 -6.43 -1.80 2.23
CA GLY A 132 -6.54 -3.23 2.58
C GLY A 132 -7.05 -4.09 1.43
N SER A 133 -8.02 -3.59 0.63
CA SER A 133 -8.50 -4.31 -0.57
C SER A 133 -7.43 -4.41 -1.66
N GLY A 134 -6.68 -3.32 -1.89
CA GLY A 134 -5.51 -3.35 -2.78
C GLY A 134 -4.43 -4.33 -2.31
N LEU A 135 -4.10 -4.34 -1.01
CA LEU A 135 -3.14 -5.27 -0.42
C LEU A 135 -3.60 -6.73 -0.54
N THR A 136 -4.90 -6.99 -0.42
CA THR A 136 -5.47 -8.34 -0.60
C THR A 136 -5.19 -8.90 -1.99
N VAL A 137 -5.31 -8.09 -3.03
CA VAL A 137 -4.95 -8.50 -4.39
C VAL A 137 -3.45 -8.74 -4.50
N ILE A 138 -2.62 -7.91 -3.88
CA ILE A 138 -1.15 -8.08 -3.90
C ILE A 138 -0.74 -9.40 -3.25
N ASP A 139 -1.30 -9.70 -2.07
CA ASP A 139 -0.98 -10.90 -1.29
C ASP A 139 -1.38 -12.19 -2.01
N ASN A 140 -2.50 -12.16 -2.75
CA ASN A 140 -3.04 -13.33 -3.45
C ASN A 140 -2.77 -13.33 -4.96
N LEU A 141 -2.01 -12.36 -5.49
CA LEU A 141 -1.87 -12.13 -6.94
C LEU A 141 -1.33 -13.36 -7.67
N GLY A 142 -0.40 -14.08 -7.03
CA GLY A 142 0.18 -15.31 -7.57
C GLY A 142 -0.89 -16.39 -7.78
N GLN A 143 -1.69 -16.68 -6.75
CA GLN A 143 -2.77 -17.66 -6.82
C GLN A 143 -3.86 -17.23 -7.82
N MET A 144 -4.21 -15.93 -7.83
CA MET A 144 -5.14 -15.36 -8.82
C MET A 144 -4.68 -15.61 -10.25
N SER A 145 -3.40 -15.35 -10.55
CA SER A 145 -2.86 -15.57 -11.89
C SER A 145 -2.86 -17.05 -12.30
N GLN A 146 -2.52 -17.95 -11.37
CA GLN A 146 -2.52 -19.39 -11.63
C GLN A 146 -3.93 -19.92 -11.89
N SER A 147 -4.93 -19.45 -11.14
CA SER A 147 -6.33 -19.88 -11.32
C SER A 147 -6.88 -19.56 -12.72
N LEU A 148 -6.35 -18.53 -13.38
CA LEU A 148 -6.75 -18.14 -14.74
C LEU A 148 -5.92 -18.82 -15.84
N GLY A 149 -4.99 -19.73 -15.48
CA GLY A 149 -4.16 -20.46 -16.44
C GLY A 149 -2.90 -19.72 -16.90
N TYR A 150 -2.42 -18.73 -16.13
CA TYR A 150 -1.13 -18.09 -16.43
C TYR A 150 0.02 -18.85 -15.78
N ASP A 151 0.94 -19.37 -16.60
CA ASP A 151 2.13 -20.11 -16.11
C ASP A 151 3.18 -19.20 -15.45
N ASN A 152 3.28 -17.95 -15.90
CA ASN A 152 4.31 -16.99 -15.47
C ASN A 152 3.77 -15.93 -14.51
N THR A 153 3.50 -16.32 -13.27
CA THR A 153 2.96 -15.43 -12.22
C THR A 153 3.85 -14.22 -11.91
N HIS A 154 5.17 -14.37 -12.08
CA HIS A 154 6.18 -13.34 -11.86
C HIS A 154 5.99 -12.08 -12.72
N ILE A 155 5.32 -12.19 -13.87
CA ILE A 155 5.03 -11.02 -14.72
C ILE A 155 4.10 -10.06 -13.99
N PHE A 156 3.04 -10.57 -13.36
CA PHE A 156 2.06 -9.76 -12.63
C PHE A 156 2.65 -9.17 -11.35
N VAL A 157 3.50 -9.92 -10.64
CA VAL A 157 4.23 -9.44 -9.46
C VAL A 157 5.24 -8.33 -9.84
N SER A 158 5.89 -8.43 -11.01
CA SER A 158 6.78 -7.37 -11.49
C SER A 158 5.97 -6.13 -11.91
N MET A 159 4.87 -6.35 -12.60
CA MET A 159 3.99 -5.28 -13.08
C MET A 159 3.36 -4.49 -11.93
N ILE A 160 2.88 -5.17 -10.87
CA ILE A 160 2.34 -4.48 -9.70
C ILE A 160 3.39 -3.59 -9.04
N SER A 161 4.67 -4.01 -9.00
CA SER A 161 5.77 -3.19 -8.45
C SER A 161 5.99 -1.90 -9.24
N ILE A 162 6.00 -1.97 -10.58
CA ILE A 162 6.16 -0.80 -11.46
C ILE A 162 5.00 0.18 -11.26
N TRP A 163 3.75 -0.31 -11.30
CA TRP A 163 2.58 0.55 -11.14
C TRP A 163 2.45 1.09 -9.71
N ASN A 164 2.91 0.36 -8.70
CA ASN A 164 2.98 0.85 -7.32
C ASN A 164 3.99 2.00 -7.19
N PHE A 165 5.18 1.87 -7.78
CA PHE A 165 6.18 2.94 -7.85
C PHE A 165 5.59 4.19 -8.50
N LEU A 166 5.02 4.05 -9.70
CA LEU A 166 4.40 5.16 -10.43
C LEU A 166 3.21 5.76 -9.67
N GLY A 167 2.41 4.92 -8.99
CA GLY A 167 1.33 5.35 -8.12
C GLY A 167 1.82 6.19 -6.94
N ARG A 168 2.92 5.81 -6.29
CA ARG A 168 3.52 6.58 -5.19
C ARG A 168 4.03 7.94 -5.66
N VAL A 169 4.81 7.97 -6.73
CA VAL A 169 5.35 9.23 -7.29
C VAL A 169 4.22 10.11 -7.82
N GLY A 170 3.35 9.53 -8.64
CA GLY A 170 2.20 10.20 -9.24
C GLY A 170 1.22 10.72 -8.20
N GLY A 171 0.76 9.88 -7.26
CA GLY A 171 -0.17 10.28 -6.20
C GLY A 171 0.39 11.38 -5.30
N GLY A 172 1.70 11.35 -5.00
CA GLY A 172 2.38 12.42 -4.30
C GLY A 172 2.35 13.74 -5.07
N TYR A 173 2.62 13.71 -6.37
CA TYR A 173 2.64 14.88 -7.24
C TYR A 173 1.23 15.43 -7.53
N PHE A 174 0.29 14.57 -7.95
CA PHE A 174 -1.10 14.95 -8.22
C PHE A 174 -1.80 15.53 -6.99
N SER A 175 -1.59 14.95 -5.80
CA SER A 175 -2.18 15.51 -4.57
C SER A 175 -1.63 16.89 -4.21
N GLU A 176 -0.38 17.19 -4.58
CA GLU A 176 0.22 18.51 -4.38
C GLU A 176 -0.40 19.55 -5.31
N ILE A 177 -0.61 19.21 -6.58
CA ILE A 177 -1.28 20.08 -7.56
C ILE A 177 -2.69 20.42 -7.09
N ILE A 178 -3.47 19.42 -6.65
CA ILE A 178 -4.85 19.62 -6.19
C ILE A 178 -4.90 20.60 -5.01
N VAL A 179 -3.97 20.46 -4.07
CA VAL A 179 -3.92 21.34 -2.89
C VAL A 179 -3.42 22.74 -3.25
N ARG A 180 -2.38 22.86 -4.07
CA ARG A 180 -1.76 24.16 -4.36
C ARG A 180 -2.54 25.00 -5.36
N ASP A 181 -3.04 24.39 -6.42
CA ASP A 181 -3.66 25.13 -7.53
C ASP A 181 -5.16 25.32 -7.31
N HIS A 182 -5.82 24.35 -6.63
CA HIS A 182 -7.26 24.36 -6.43
C HIS A 182 -7.67 24.58 -4.96
N ALA A 183 -6.73 24.60 -4.00
CA ALA A 183 -7.02 24.68 -2.56
C ALA A 183 -7.99 23.58 -2.04
N TYR A 184 -8.02 22.43 -2.72
CA TYR A 184 -8.86 21.29 -2.33
C TYR A 184 -8.12 20.32 -1.39
N PRO A 185 -8.83 19.67 -0.45
CA PRO A 185 -8.23 18.69 0.46
C PRO A 185 -7.57 17.49 -0.26
N ARG A 186 -6.38 17.07 0.21
CA ARG A 186 -5.70 15.85 -0.29
C ARG A 186 -6.55 14.58 -0.30
N PRO A 187 -7.49 14.36 0.65
CA PRO A 187 -8.39 13.22 0.60
C PRO A 187 -9.22 13.08 -0.69
N VAL A 188 -9.35 14.14 -1.51
CA VAL A 188 -9.93 14.03 -2.87
C VAL A 188 -9.07 13.11 -3.75
N ALA A 189 -7.74 13.30 -3.74
CA ALA A 189 -6.83 12.45 -4.50
C ALA A 189 -6.86 11.00 -4.00
N MET A 190 -7.06 10.82 -2.69
CA MET A 190 -7.26 9.49 -2.07
C MET A 190 -8.55 8.84 -2.57
N ALA A 191 -9.67 9.58 -2.60
CA ALA A 191 -10.94 9.11 -3.14
C ALA A 191 -10.83 8.71 -4.62
N ILE A 192 -10.12 9.49 -5.44
CA ILE A 192 -9.87 9.16 -6.85
C ILE A 192 -9.07 7.85 -6.95
N ALA A 193 -8.02 7.68 -6.15
CA ALA A 193 -7.24 6.44 -6.13
C ALA A 193 -8.09 5.22 -5.72
N GLN A 194 -9.00 5.39 -4.76
CA GLN A 194 -9.94 4.35 -4.32
C GLN A 194 -10.94 3.98 -5.41
N LEU A 195 -11.45 4.96 -6.15
CA LEU A 195 -12.32 4.71 -7.30
C LEU A 195 -11.60 3.93 -8.40
N VAL A 196 -10.35 4.31 -8.69
CA VAL A 196 -9.48 3.58 -9.64
C VAL A 196 -9.29 2.12 -9.20
N MET A 197 -9.05 1.87 -7.92
CA MET A 197 -8.96 0.50 -7.40
C MET A 197 -10.29 -0.26 -7.49
N ALA A 198 -11.43 0.40 -7.22
CA ALA A 198 -12.75 -0.21 -7.34
C ALA A 198 -12.99 -0.74 -8.76
N VAL A 199 -12.61 0.05 -9.78
CA VAL A 199 -12.64 -0.36 -11.20
C VAL A 199 -11.68 -1.52 -11.45
N GLY A 200 -10.46 -1.48 -10.90
CA GLY A 200 -9.49 -2.58 -10.98
C GLY A 200 -10.04 -3.91 -10.44
N HIS A 201 -10.73 -3.88 -9.31
CA HIS A 201 -11.40 -5.06 -8.75
C HIS A 201 -12.52 -5.58 -9.65
N VAL A 202 -13.29 -4.71 -10.31
CA VAL A 202 -14.29 -5.15 -11.29
C VAL A 202 -13.63 -5.87 -12.46
N PHE A 203 -12.49 -5.39 -12.96
CA PHE A 203 -11.72 -6.10 -14.00
C PHE A 203 -11.26 -7.49 -13.55
N PHE A 204 -10.82 -7.64 -12.30
CA PHE A 204 -10.50 -8.95 -11.74
C PHE A 204 -11.72 -9.87 -11.66
N ALA A 205 -12.89 -9.33 -11.30
CA ALA A 205 -14.12 -10.10 -11.29
C ALA A 205 -14.52 -10.58 -12.70
N LEU A 206 -14.38 -9.74 -13.73
CA LEU A 206 -14.78 -10.09 -15.10
C LEU A 206 -14.00 -11.27 -15.69
N GLY A 207 -12.73 -11.47 -15.29
CA GLY A 207 -11.94 -12.64 -15.69
C GLY A 207 -11.71 -12.79 -17.20
N CYS A 208 -11.98 -11.76 -18.01
CA CYS A 208 -11.81 -11.81 -19.46
C CYS A 208 -10.30 -11.80 -19.86
N PRO A 209 -9.95 -12.26 -21.08
CA PRO A 209 -8.58 -12.18 -21.58
C PRO A 209 -8.05 -10.74 -21.49
N GLY A 210 -6.88 -10.55 -20.88
CA GLY A 210 -6.28 -9.22 -20.70
C GLY A 210 -6.80 -8.43 -19.49
N ALA A 211 -7.94 -8.78 -18.90
CA ALA A 211 -8.50 -8.07 -17.75
C ALA A 211 -7.56 -8.09 -16.53
N MET A 212 -6.79 -9.17 -16.38
CA MET A 212 -5.81 -9.30 -15.30
C MET A 212 -4.70 -8.24 -15.40
N TYR A 213 -4.22 -7.93 -16.61
CA TYR A 213 -3.20 -6.89 -16.80
C TYR A 213 -3.73 -5.50 -16.42
N ILE A 214 -4.96 -5.19 -16.84
CA ILE A 214 -5.62 -3.93 -16.53
C ILE A 214 -5.89 -3.83 -15.02
N GLY A 215 -6.41 -4.91 -14.40
CA GLY A 215 -6.67 -4.98 -12.97
C GLY A 215 -5.41 -4.71 -12.14
N THR A 216 -4.31 -5.41 -12.44
CA THR A 216 -3.02 -5.21 -11.75
C THR A 216 -2.49 -3.79 -11.93
N LEU A 217 -2.64 -3.18 -13.11
CA LEU A 217 -2.25 -1.79 -13.36
C LEU A 217 -3.03 -0.83 -12.47
N LEU A 218 -4.36 -0.93 -12.46
CA LEU A 218 -5.23 -0.02 -11.72
C LEU A 218 -5.05 -0.16 -10.21
N ILE A 219 -4.97 -1.40 -9.72
CA ILE A 219 -4.69 -1.68 -8.30
C ILE A 219 -3.30 -1.16 -7.91
N GLY A 220 -2.27 -1.38 -8.74
CA GLY A 220 -0.91 -0.91 -8.48
C GLY A 220 -0.83 0.61 -8.35
N LEU A 221 -1.41 1.35 -9.32
CA LEU A 221 -1.45 2.80 -9.30
C LEU A 221 -2.21 3.34 -8.07
N GLY A 222 -3.42 2.82 -7.85
CA GLY A 222 -4.28 3.28 -6.76
C GLY A 222 -3.70 2.97 -5.38
N TYR A 223 -3.22 1.75 -5.16
CA TYR A 223 -2.59 1.35 -3.90
C TYR A 223 -1.30 2.13 -3.65
N GLY A 224 -0.45 2.31 -4.69
CA GLY A 224 0.75 3.13 -4.60
C GLY A 224 0.45 4.58 -4.18
N ALA A 225 -0.60 5.18 -4.74
CA ALA A 225 -0.99 6.56 -4.41
C ALA A 225 -1.34 6.75 -2.93
N HIS A 226 -1.95 5.75 -2.27
CA HIS A 226 -2.28 5.82 -0.84
C HIS A 226 -1.03 6.05 0.02
N TRP A 227 0.06 5.37 -0.28
CA TRP A 227 1.31 5.46 0.49
C TRP A 227 2.01 6.82 0.39
N ALA A 228 1.71 7.60 -0.65
CA ALA A 228 2.22 8.97 -0.79
C ALA A 228 1.26 10.01 -0.20
N ILE A 229 -0.05 9.83 -0.38
CA ILE A 229 -1.07 10.81 0.00
C ILE A 229 -1.32 10.82 1.51
N VAL A 230 -1.43 9.65 2.15
CA VAL A 230 -1.76 9.51 3.58
C VAL A 230 -0.78 10.23 4.50
N PRO A 231 0.54 10.02 4.41
CA PRO A 231 1.49 10.74 5.28
C PRO A 231 1.47 12.25 5.06
N ALA A 232 1.30 12.71 3.81
CA ALA A 232 1.16 14.13 3.51
C ALA A 232 -0.12 14.70 4.14
N ALA A 233 -1.26 14.04 3.97
CA ALA A 233 -2.53 14.44 4.56
C ALA A 233 -2.50 14.43 6.09
N ALA A 234 -1.90 13.41 6.71
CA ALA A 234 -1.76 13.32 8.16
C ALA A 234 -0.90 14.46 8.73
N SER A 235 0.17 14.83 8.02
CA SER A 235 1.04 15.95 8.41
C SER A 235 0.37 17.32 8.34
N GLU A 236 -0.63 17.48 7.47
CA GLU A 236 -1.38 18.73 7.29
C GLU A 236 -2.55 18.82 8.28
N LEU A 237 -3.22 17.70 8.56
CA LEU A 237 -4.38 17.65 9.44
C LEU A 237 -4.04 17.61 10.94
N PHE A 238 -2.94 16.92 11.30
CA PHE A 238 -2.59 16.67 12.71
C PHE A 238 -1.26 17.30 13.14
N GLY A 239 -0.53 17.94 12.23
CA GLY A 239 0.76 18.57 12.50
C GLY A 239 1.94 17.60 12.51
N LEU A 240 3.14 18.13 12.80
CA LEU A 240 4.40 17.40 12.67
C LEU A 240 4.92 16.82 13.99
N LYS A 241 4.49 17.36 15.14
CA LYS A 241 5.06 17.04 16.47
C LYS A 241 4.96 15.57 16.87
N LYS A 242 3.84 14.91 16.55
CA LYS A 242 3.60 13.48 16.81
C LYS A 242 3.28 12.69 15.53
N LEU A 243 3.71 13.20 14.38
CA LEU A 243 3.41 12.62 13.07
C LEU A 243 3.84 11.16 12.96
N GLY A 244 5.04 10.81 13.46
CA GLY A 244 5.53 9.43 13.37
C GLY A 244 4.61 8.42 14.08
N ALA A 245 4.11 8.76 15.27
CA ALA A 245 3.21 7.88 16.01
C ALA A 245 1.82 7.81 15.35
N LEU A 246 1.28 8.94 14.90
CA LEU A 246 -0.02 8.98 14.20
C LEU A 246 0.03 8.22 12.87
N TYR A 247 1.09 8.40 12.09
CA TYR A 247 1.31 7.70 10.83
C TYR A 247 1.41 6.19 11.05
N ASN A 248 2.19 5.74 12.02
CA ASN A 248 2.30 4.30 12.31
C ASN A 248 0.98 3.67 12.76
N PHE A 249 0.18 4.41 13.54
CA PHE A 249 -1.17 3.96 13.88
C PHE A 249 -2.08 3.89 12.65
N LEU A 250 -2.03 4.87 11.75
CA LEU A 250 -2.76 4.82 10.48
C LEU A 250 -2.32 3.62 9.64
N THR A 251 -1.02 3.34 9.56
CA THR A 251 -0.52 2.21 8.77
C THR A 251 -0.96 0.85 9.31
N LEU A 252 -1.36 0.75 10.58
CA LEU A 252 -1.94 -0.47 11.16
C LEU A 252 -3.24 -0.91 10.46
N ALA A 253 -3.90 0.01 9.77
CA ALA A 253 -5.04 -0.31 8.91
C ALA A 253 -4.71 -1.35 7.83
N ASN A 254 -3.48 -1.36 7.30
CA ASN A 254 -3.06 -2.29 6.24
C ASN A 254 -2.93 -3.75 6.73
N PRO A 255 -2.14 -4.06 7.78
CA PRO A 255 -2.08 -5.43 8.29
C PRO A 255 -3.44 -5.88 8.84
N ALA A 256 -4.23 -4.99 9.46
CA ALA A 256 -5.60 -5.33 9.83
C ALA A 256 -6.46 -5.70 8.61
N GLY A 257 -6.34 -4.92 7.52
CA GLY A 257 -6.99 -5.19 6.25
C GLY A 257 -6.55 -6.51 5.62
N SER A 258 -5.24 -6.77 5.51
CA SER A 258 -4.73 -8.04 4.97
C SER A 258 -5.19 -9.24 5.81
N LEU A 259 -5.10 -9.17 7.14
CA LEU A 259 -5.58 -10.26 7.99
C LEU A 259 -7.06 -10.58 7.78
N VAL A 260 -7.92 -9.57 7.67
CA VAL A 260 -9.37 -9.80 7.50
C VAL A 260 -9.71 -10.13 6.05
N PHE A 261 -9.22 -9.37 5.10
CA PHE A 261 -9.64 -9.44 3.70
C PHE A 261 -8.87 -10.50 2.91
N SER A 262 -7.57 -10.65 3.14
CA SER A 262 -6.74 -11.66 2.51
C SER A 262 -6.98 -13.02 3.16
N SER A 263 -6.69 -13.14 4.46
CA SER A 263 -6.68 -14.45 5.12
C SER A 263 -8.07 -15.02 5.41
N LEU A 264 -9.03 -14.19 5.83
CA LEU A 264 -10.38 -14.70 6.17
C LEU A 264 -11.33 -14.72 4.97
N ILE A 265 -11.33 -13.67 4.14
CA ILE A 265 -12.29 -13.57 3.02
C ILE A 265 -11.73 -14.24 1.77
N ALA A 266 -10.59 -13.76 1.26
CA ALA A 266 -10.07 -14.21 -0.04
C ALA A 266 -9.66 -15.68 -0.02
N SER A 267 -8.87 -16.11 0.96
CA SER A 267 -8.42 -17.50 1.06
C SER A 267 -9.59 -18.47 1.32
N SER A 268 -10.51 -18.14 2.23
CA SER A 268 -11.67 -19.01 2.50
C SER A 268 -12.59 -19.19 1.29
N ILE A 269 -12.83 -18.12 0.51
CA ILE A 269 -13.62 -18.22 -0.72
C ILE A 269 -12.89 -19.08 -1.75
N TYR A 270 -11.58 -18.88 -1.93
CA TYR A 270 -10.78 -19.66 -2.86
C TYR A 270 -10.80 -21.15 -2.50
N ASP A 271 -10.53 -21.49 -1.23
CA ASP A 271 -10.49 -22.88 -0.76
C ASP A 271 -11.86 -23.56 -0.90
N ARG A 272 -12.95 -22.85 -0.59
CA ARG A 272 -14.32 -23.36 -0.74
C ARG A 272 -14.67 -23.68 -2.20
N GLU A 273 -14.25 -22.83 -3.14
CA GLU A 273 -14.49 -23.10 -4.56
C GLU A 273 -13.55 -24.20 -5.09
N ALA A 274 -12.32 -24.29 -4.58
CA ALA A 274 -11.40 -25.38 -4.90
C ALA A 274 -11.98 -26.75 -4.47
N GLU A 275 -12.52 -26.84 -3.25
CA GLU A 275 -13.17 -28.05 -2.73
C GLU A 275 -14.40 -28.43 -3.57
N ARG A 276 -15.23 -27.44 -3.96
CA ARG A 276 -16.39 -27.68 -4.83
C ARG A 276 -16.00 -28.27 -6.17
N GLN A 277 -14.94 -27.75 -6.80
CA GLN A 277 -14.43 -28.28 -8.06
C GLN A 277 -13.85 -29.69 -7.89
N ALA A 278 -13.14 -29.95 -6.80
CA ALA A 278 -12.61 -31.28 -6.47
C ALA A 278 -13.73 -32.32 -6.27
N HIS A 279 -14.84 -31.96 -5.61
CA HIS A 279 -16.00 -32.84 -5.46
C HIS A 279 -16.76 -33.05 -6.77
N GLY A 280 -16.88 -32.02 -7.61
CA GLY A 280 -17.50 -32.14 -8.94
C GLY A 280 -16.73 -33.06 -9.88
N ASN A 281 -15.39 -32.98 -9.86
CA ASN A 281 -14.54 -33.86 -10.68
C ASN A 281 -14.58 -35.33 -10.22
N ASN A 282 -14.74 -35.60 -8.92
CA ASN A 282 -14.89 -36.95 -8.40
C ASN A 282 -16.18 -37.65 -8.86
N TYR A 283 -17.23 -36.91 -9.24
CA TYR A 283 -18.44 -37.50 -9.81
C TYR A 283 -18.21 -38.03 -11.25
N HIS A 284 -17.28 -37.42 -12.01
CA HIS A 284 -16.93 -37.86 -13.36
C HIS A 284 -15.92 -39.03 -13.40
N ILE A 285 -15.24 -39.35 -12.29
CA ILE A 285 -14.23 -40.42 -12.21
C ILE A 285 -14.84 -41.77 -11.76
N HIS A 286 -16.16 -41.92 -11.71
CA HIS A 286 -16.77 -43.21 -11.35
C HIS A 286 -16.76 -44.29 -12.45
N ASN A 287 -16.05 -44.09 -13.56
CA ASN A 287 -15.99 -45.07 -14.66
C ASN A 287 -14.58 -45.60 -15.05
N GLY A 288 -13.52 -45.44 -14.23
CA GLY A 288 -12.23 -46.06 -14.63
C GLY A 288 -11.00 -45.89 -13.73
N GLY A 289 -11.06 -46.24 -12.45
CA GLY A 289 -9.92 -46.63 -11.57
C GLY A 289 -8.94 -45.53 -11.08
N PRO A 290 -7.99 -45.84 -10.17
CA PRO A 290 -7.94 -46.94 -9.19
C PRO A 290 -8.06 -46.43 -7.73
N PHE A 291 -8.73 -47.22 -6.90
CA PHE A 291 -8.96 -47.11 -5.45
C PHE A 291 -7.72 -46.78 -4.57
N PHE A 292 -6.51 -46.85 -5.13
CA PHE A 292 -5.24 -46.71 -4.42
C PHE A 292 -4.81 -45.25 -4.13
N SER A 293 -5.25 -44.27 -4.95
CA SER A 293 -4.87 -42.86 -4.76
C SER A 293 -5.53 -42.22 -3.53
N GLY A 294 -6.73 -42.67 -3.15
CA GLY A 294 -7.43 -42.19 -1.95
C GLY A 294 -6.81 -42.70 -0.64
N MET A 295 -6.09 -43.83 -0.66
CA MET A 295 -5.46 -44.42 0.53
C MET A 295 -4.10 -43.78 0.85
N LEU A 296 -3.43 -43.17 -0.12
CA LEU A 296 -2.06 -42.64 0.03
C LEU A 296 -1.95 -41.18 0.48
N GLY A 297 -3.07 -40.44 0.61
CA GLY A 297 -3.04 -39.06 1.12
C GLY A 297 -2.16 -38.07 0.32
N LEU A 298 -1.66 -38.48 -0.85
CA LEU A 298 -0.88 -37.65 -1.78
C LEU A 298 -1.84 -36.87 -2.70
N ASN A 299 -2.79 -36.14 -2.11
CA ASN A 299 -3.55 -35.18 -2.89
C ASN A 299 -2.73 -33.88 -2.91
N GLU A 300 -2.29 -33.46 -4.10
CA GLU A 300 -1.88 -32.08 -4.29
C GLU A 300 -3.02 -31.16 -3.80
N PRO A 301 -2.70 -30.03 -3.14
CA PRO A 301 -3.74 -29.10 -2.69
C PRO A 301 -4.64 -28.76 -3.88
N SER A 302 -5.95 -28.95 -3.71
CA SER A 302 -6.94 -28.68 -4.75
C SER A 302 -6.76 -27.25 -5.23
N LYS A 303 -6.35 -27.09 -6.50
CA LYS A 303 -6.25 -25.77 -7.13
C LYS A 303 -7.64 -25.38 -7.63
N CYS A 304 -7.99 -24.11 -7.47
CA CYS A 304 -9.23 -23.59 -8.02
C CYS A 304 -8.95 -23.05 -9.43
N GLU A 305 -9.74 -23.48 -10.41
CA GLU A 305 -9.64 -23.02 -11.79
C GLU A 305 -10.77 -22.05 -12.16
N GLY A 306 -10.42 -21.06 -12.97
CA GLY A 306 -11.33 -20.06 -13.51
C GLY A 306 -11.50 -18.81 -12.65
N SER A 307 -12.16 -17.80 -13.22
CA SER A 307 -12.43 -16.53 -12.55
C SER A 307 -13.40 -16.65 -11.38
N ILE A 308 -14.14 -17.76 -11.29
CA ILE A 308 -15.09 -18.05 -10.21
C ILE A 308 -14.41 -18.00 -8.83
N CYS A 309 -13.13 -18.40 -8.76
CA CYS A 309 -12.33 -18.48 -7.54
C CYS A 309 -12.15 -17.13 -6.84
N TYR A 310 -12.19 -16.03 -7.61
CA TYR A 310 -11.97 -14.67 -7.10
C TYR A 310 -13.06 -13.69 -7.48
N PHE A 311 -14.09 -14.13 -8.21
CA PHE A 311 -15.21 -13.28 -8.61
C PHE A 311 -15.87 -12.61 -7.40
N LEU A 312 -16.30 -13.41 -6.43
CA LEU A 312 -16.98 -12.92 -5.23
C LEU A 312 -16.07 -12.05 -4.38
N THR A 313 -14.83 -12.50 -4.16
CA THR A 313 -13.81 -11.74 -3.43
C THR A 313 -13.61 -10.36 -4.06
N SER A 314 -13.42 -10.31 -5.38
CA SER A 314 -13.18 -9.06 -6.11
C SER A 314 -14.39 -8.12 -6.06
N MET A 315 -15.62 -8.65 -6.15
CA MET A 315 -16.83 -7.84 -5.99
C MET A 315 -16.97 -7.26 -4.57
N ILE A 316 -16.69 -8.06 -3.53
CA ILE A 316 -16.68 -7.58 -2.14
C ILE A 316 -15.64 -6.47 -1.96
N MET A 317 -14.42 -6.68 -2.47
CA MET A 317 -13.34 -5.69 -2.39
C MET A 317 -13.68 -4.39 -3.14
N SER A 318 -14.31 -4.49 -4.32
CA SER A 318 -14.82 -3.32 -5.04
C SER A 318 -15.85 -2.55 -4.21
N GLY A 319 -16.77 -3.25 -3.56
CA GLY A 319 -17.73 -2.65 -2.61
C GLY A 319 -17.04 -1.92 -1.46
N PHE A 320 -16.00 -2.51 -0.86
CA PHE A 320 -15.20 -1.83 0.16
C PHE A 320 -14.48 -0.59 -0.36
N CYS A 321 -13.94 -0.62 -1.58
CA CYS A 321 -13.38 0.59 -2.20
C CYS A 321 -14.44 1.69 -2.37
N VAL A 322 -15.67 1.36 -2.78
CA VAL A 322 -16.76 2.33 -2.91
C VAL A 322 -17.13 2.94 -1.55
N VAL A 323 -17.23 2.13 -0.49
CA VAL A 323 -17.43 2.63 0.87
C VAL A 323 -16.26 3.53 1.29
N ALA A 324 -15.02 3.17 0.97
CA ALA A 324 -13.85 3.99 1.24
C ALA A 324 -13.92 5.35 0.52
N VAL A 325 -14.37 5.39 -0.74
CA VAL A 325 -14.63 6.64 -1.48
C VAL A 325 -15.62 7.52 -0.72
N VAL A 326 -16.73 6.95 -0.23
CA VAL A 326 -17.74 7.70 0.55
C VAL A 326 -17.12 8.28 1.82
N LEU A 327 -16.36 7.49 2.58
CA LEU A 327 -15.67 7.95 3.78
C LEU A 327 -14.65 9.07 3.48
N SER A 328 -13.90 8.92 2.40
CA SER A 328 -12.96 9.94 1.92
C SER A 328 -13.67 11.23 1.53
N MET A 329 -14.82 11.15 0.86
CA MET A 329 -15.61 12.34 0.50
C MET A 329 -16.22 13.03 1.72
N ILE A 330 -16.65 12.28 2.74
CA ILE A 330 -17.07 12.84 4.03
C ILE A 330 -15.91 13.61 4.68
N LEU A 331 -14.70 13.03 4.66
CA LEU A 331 -13.50 13.69 5.17
C LEU A 331 -13.16 14.96 4.38
N VAL A 332 -13.27 14.94 3.04
CA VAL A 332 -13.10 16.13 2.19
C VAL A 332 -14.05 17.24 2.64
N HIS A 333 -15.33 16.91 2.84
CA HIS A 333 -16.33 17.90 3.27
C HIS A 333 -15.96 18.54 4.62
N ARG A 334 -15.55 17.72 5.60
CA ARG A 334 -15.17 18.20 6.95
C ARG A 334 -13.88 19.02 6.95
N THR A 335 -12.92 18.65 6.11
CA THR A 335 -11.58 19.28 6.11
C THR A 335 -11.47 20.45 5.14
N LYS A 336 -12.46 20.68 4.28
CA LYS A 336 -12.47 21.77 3.28
C LYS A 336 -12.13 23.14 3.88
N ILE A 337 -12.70 23.47 5.04
CA ILE A 337 -12.46 24.76 5.72
C ILE A 337 -11.00 24.86 6.18
N VAL A 338 -10.42 23.77 6.69
CA VAL A 338 -9.02 23.73 7.13
C VAL A 338 -8.09 23.96 5.95
N TYR A 339 -8.30 23.27 4.82
CA TYR A 339 -7.48 23.45 3.62
C TYR A 339 -7.67 24.82 2.97
N ALA A 340 -8.89 25.38 2.99
CA ALA A 340 -9.13 26.75 2.53
C ALA A 340 -8.38 27.79 3.37
N ASN A 341 -8.24 27.57 4.69
CA ASN A 341 -7.45 28.46 5.54
C ASN A 341 -5.93 28.29 5.34
N LEU A 342 -5.46 27.08 5.03
CA LEU A 342 -4.04 26.78 4.81
C LEU A 342 -3.52 27.23 3.44
N TYR A 343 -4.34 27.04 2.39
CA TYR A 343 -3.94 27.21 0.99
C TYR A 343 -4.78 28.24 0.23
N GLY A 344 -5.85 28.77 0.83
CA GLY A 344 -6.65 29.82 0.23
C GLY A 344 -5.80 31.07 0.03
N LYS A 345 -5.74 31.56 -1.22
CA LYS A 345 -5.17 32.87 -1.51
C LYS A 345 -5.96 33.91 -0.71
N SER A 346 -5.28 34.69 0.12
CA SER A 346 -5.85 35.93 0.62
C SER A 346 -6.23 36.75 -0.61
N ARG A 347 -7.54 36.94 -0.84
CA ARG A 347 -8.01 37.97 -1.77
C ARG A 347 -7.56 39.30 -1.16
N SER A 348 -6.41 39.80 -1.62
CA SER A 348 -6.06 41.22 -1.51
C SER A 348 -6.68 41.96 -2.67
#